data_AF-A0A9E1LBN4-F1
#
_entry.id   AF-A0A9E1LBN4-F1
#
_cell.length_a   1.000
_cell.length_b   1.000
_cell.length_c   1.000
_cell.angle_alpha   90.00
_cell.angle_beta   90.00
_cell.angle_gamma   90.00
#
_symmetry.space_group_name_H-M   'P 1'
#
loop_
_entity.id
_entity.type
_entity.pdbx_description
1 polymer ?
#
loop_
_entity_poly.entity_id
_entity_poly.type
_entity_poly.pdbx_seq_one_letter_code
_entity_poly.pdbx_strand_id
1 'polypeptide(L)'
;MNRLILKTFFVLCVCISTAQYSHAIISSGLIDKPDGSISRALCFTPQLNDEFFAKRLEKIKRDNPSLYQRMLMPRTMYKTSKVGD
;
A
#
# COMPACT_ATOMS: atom_id res chain seq x y z
N MET A 1 34.31 14.92 -27.25
CA MET A 1 33.00 14.49 -26.68
C MET A 1 31.92 15.40 -27.25
N ASN A 2 31.03 14.88 -28.09
CA ASN A 2 30.15 15.69 -28.95
C ASN A 2 29.17 16.53 -28.13
N ARG A 3 29.12 17.85 -28.40
CA ARG A 3 28.24 18.82 -27.73
C ARG A 3 26.75 18.42 -27.79
N LEU A 4 26.38 17.64 -28.81
CA LEU A 4 25.05 17.05 -28.97
C LEU A 4 24.71 16.03 -27.87
N ILE A 5 25.66 15.16 -27.52
CA ILE A 5 25.48 14.10 -26.51
C ILE A 5 25.25 14.71 -25.12
N LEU A 6 25.98 15.80 -24.79
CA LEU A 6 25.81 16.50 -23.53
C LEU A 6 24.42 17.17 -23.44
N LYS A 7 23.94 17.75 -24.54
CA LYS A 7 22.60 18.36 -24.60
C LYS A 7 21.50 17.32 -24.43
N THR A 8 21.62 16.16 -25.08
CA THR A 8 20.61 15.09 -24.96
C THR A 8 20.57 14.52 -23.55
N PHE A 9 21.72 14.35 -22.90
CA PHE A 9 21.78 13.86 -21.52
C PHE A 9 21.16 14.85 -20.52
N PHE A 10 21.44 16.15 -20.71
CA PHE A 10 20.85 17.20 -19.87
C PHE A 10 19.32 17.26 -19.99
N VAL A 11 18.80 17.21 -21.23
CA VAL A 11 17.34 17.19 -21.46
C VAL A 11 16.70 15.95 -20.83
N LEU A 12 17.32 14.77 -20.99
CA LEU A 12 16.82 13.52 -20.41
C LEU A 12 16.74 13.59 -18.88
N CYS A 13 17.79 14.10 -18.22
CA CYS A 13 17.80 14.28 -16.77
C CYS A 13 16.69 15.21 -16.28
N VAL A 14 16.48 16.35 -16.96
CA VAL A 14 15.41 17.30 -16.60
C VAL A 14 14.03 16.65 -16.73
N CYS A 15 13.78 15.89 -17.79
CA CYS A 15 12.50 15.18 -18.00
C CYS A 15 12.24 14.11 -16.93
N ILE A 16 13.28 13.36 -16.51
CA ILE A 16 13.12 12.33 -15.47
C ILE A 16 12.87 12.98 -14.10
N SER A 17 13.57 14.07 -13.78
CA SER A 17 13.37 14.79 -12.51
C SER A 17 11.97 15.40 -12.39
N THR A 18 11.41 15.95 -13.47
CA THR A 18 10.03 16.48 -13.46
C THR A 18 8.98 15.38 -13.38
N ALA A 19 9.22 14.23 -14.01
CA ALA A 19 8.35 13.06 -13.89
C ALA A 19 8.34 12.45 -12.46
N GLN A 20 9.47 12.51 -11.75
CA GLN A 20 9.54 12.08 -10.34
C GLN A 20 8.86 13.08 -9.39
N TYR A 21 8.96 14.39 -9.68
CA TYR A 21 8.29 15.44 -8.89
C TYR A 21 6.77 15.37 -9.04
N SER A 22 6.30 15.06 -10.24
CA SER A 22 4.91 14.68 -10.50
C SER A 22 4.70 13.23 -10.08
N HIS A 23 4.81 12.94 -8.78
CA HIS A 23 4.28 11.73 -8.19
C HIS A 23 2.87 11.52 -8.77
N ALA A 24 2.69 10.46 -9.56
CA ALA A 24 1.38 10.03 -10.00
C ALA A 24 0.62 9.60 -8.74
N ILE A 25 -0.04 10.56 -8.09
CA ILE A 25 -1.04 10.32 -7.08
C ILE A 25 -2.17 9.66 -7.87
N ILE A 26 -2.15 8.33 -7.93
CA ILE A 26 -3.27 7.56 -8.42
C ILE A 26 -4.41 7.89 -7.46
N SER A 27 -5.25 8.83 -7.87
CA SER A 27 -6.54 9.09 -7.26
C SER A 27 -7.41 7.87 -7.56
N SER A 28 -7.17 6.79 -6.82
CA SER A 28 -8.16 5.73 -6.69
C SER A 28 -9.38 6.42 -6.09
N GLY A 29 -10.44 6.55 -6.87
CA GLY A 29 -11.65 7.26 -6.47
C GLY A 29 -12.17 6.75 -5.12
N LEU A 30 -12.78 7.67 -4.37
CA LEU A 30 -13.50 7.51 -3.10
C LEU A 30 -13.16 6.25 -2.26
N ILE A 31 -11.88 5.98 -2.04
CA ILE A 31 -11.51 5.23 -0.85
C ILE A 31 -11.59 6.26 0.25
N ASP A 32 -12.64 6.20 1.08
CA ASP A 32 -12.75 6.99 2.30
C ASP A 32 -11.41 6.92 3.04
N LYS A 33 -10.60 7.95 2.88
CA LYS A 33 -9.33 8.07 3.58
C LYS A 33 -9.73 8.47 4.99
N PRO A 34 -9.58 7.62 6.01
CA PRO A 34 -9.72 8.09 7.38
C PRO A 34 -8.69 9.20 7.56
N ASP A 35 -9.15 10.36 8.01
CA ASP A 35 -8.34 11.56 8.21
C ASP A 35 -7.04 11.19 8.94
N GLY A 36 -5.91 11.25 8.20
CA GLY A 36 -4.58 10.92 8.74
C GLY A 36 -3.82 9.77 8.09
N SER A 37 -4.22 9.24 6.93
CA SER A 37 -3.41 8.23 6.23
C SER A 37 -2.10 8.82 5.69
N ILE A 38 -1.01 8.60 6.43
CA ILE A 38 0.38 8.77 5.96
C ILE A 38 0.51 8.09 4.60
N SER A 39 0.94 8.81 3.56
CA SER A 39 1.25 8.25 2.25
C SER A 39 2.13 7.01 2.41
N ARG A 40 1.60 5.82 2.11
CA ARG A 40 2.36 4.57 2.14
C ARG A 40 2.83 4.26 0.73
N ALA A 41 4.12 3.97 0.58
CA ALA A 41 4.65 3.51 -0.70
C ALA A 41 3.97 2.17 -1.08
N LEU A 42 3.65 2.01 -2.37
CA LEU A 42 2.94 0.84 -2.92
C LEU A 42 3.62 -0.49 -2.58
N CYS A 43 4.95 -0.49 -2.45
CA CYS A 43 5.75 -1.67 -2.12
C CYS A 43 6.30 -1.64 -0.69
N PHE A 44 5.77 -0.79 0.19
CA PHE A 44 6.17 -0.81 1.60
C PHE A 44 5.58 -2.06 2.25
N THR A 45 6.34 -3.15 2.20
CA THR A 45 6.09 -4.33 3.01
C THR A 45 6.55 -3.98 4.43
N PRO A 46 5.64 -3.83 5.40
CA PRO A 46 6.08 -3.76 6.79
C PRO A 46 6.87 -5.03 7.11
N GLN A 47 7.92 -4.93 7.90
CA GLN A 47 8.55 -6.11 8.47
C GLN A 47 7.48 -6.85 9.28
N LEU A 48 7.04 -8.00 8.79
CA LEU A 48 6.00 -8.82 9.40
C LEU A 48 6.61 -9.55 10.60
N ASN A 49 6.89 -8.80 11.65
CA ASN A 49 7.41 -9.31 12.92
C ASN A 49 6.29 -9.41 13.96
N ASP A 50 6.54 -10.16 15.04
CA ASP A 50 5.56 -10.39 16.10
C ASP A 50 5.08 -9.08 16.75
N GLU A 51 5.98 -8.10 16.89
CA GLU A 51 5.64 -6.78 17.41
C GLU A 51 4.64 -6.02 16.53
N PHE A 52 4.81 -6.09 15.20
CA PHE A 52 3.88 -5.50 14.25
C PHE A 52 2.48 -6.12 14.38
N PHE A 53 2.41 -7.44 14.48
CA PHE A 53 1.14 -8.14 14.67
C PHE A 53 0.48 -7.77 15.99
N ALA A 54 1.23 -7.77 17.10
CA ALA A 54 0.72 -7.36 18.41
C ALA A 54 0.16 -5.93 18.38
N LYS A 55 0.91 -4.98 17.83
CA LYS A 55 0.48 -3.58 17.73
C LYS A 55 -0.74 -3.42 16.81
N ARG A 56 -0.79 -4.18 15.72
CA ARG A 56 -1.93 -4.16 14.78
C ARG A 56 -3.17 -4.74 15.43
N LEU A 57 -3.03 -5.81 16.19
CA LEU A 57 -4.10 -6.48 16.90
C LEU A 57 -4.71 -5.57 17.98
N GLU A 58 -3.88 -4.90 18.78
CA GLU A 58 -4.32 -3.91 19.77
C GLU A 58 -5.08 -2.74 19.13
N LYS A 59 -4.61 -2.27 17.96
CA LYS A 59 -5.33 -1.24 17.21
C LYS A 59 -6.72 -1.72 16.77
N ILE A 60 -6.83 -2.94 16.24
CA ILE A 60 -8.12 -3.50 15.80
C ILE A 60 -9.06 -3.68 16.98
N LYS A 61 -8.56 -4.15 18.14
CA LYS A 61 -9.35 -4.28 19.37
C LYS A 61 -9.98 -2.96 19.81
N ARG A 62 -9.24 -1.85 19.69
CA ARG A 62 -9.71 -0.49 20.03
C ARG A 62 -10.69 0.05 18.99
N ASP A 63 -10.33 -0.01 17.71
CA ASP A 63 -11.05 0.67 16.63
C ASP A 63 -12.30 -0.12 16.18
N ASN A 64 -12.26 -1.46 16.27
CA ASN A 64 -13.38 -2.34 15.87
C ASN A 64 -13.43 -3.61 16.75
N PRO A 65 -14.01 -3.53 17.96
CA PRO A 65 -14.05 -4.66 18.89
C PRO A 65 -14.87 -5.84 18.36
N SER A 66 -15.90 -5.59 17.54
CA SER A 66 -16.72 -6.65 16.93
C SER A 66 -15.94 -7.49 15.92
N LEU A 67 -15.09 -6.85 15.12
CA LEU A 67 -14.19 -7.53 14.19
C LEU A 67 -13.13 -8.32 14.95
N TYR A 68 -12.55 -7.71 15.99
CA TYR A 68 -11.59 -8.38 16.86
C TYR A 68 -12.18 -9.68 17.46
N GLN A 69 -13.40 -9.61 17.98
CA GLN A 69 -14.10 -10.79 18.53
C GLN A 69 -14.35 -11.88 17.46
N ARG A 70 -14.69 -11.49 16.23
CA ARG A 70 -14.84 -12.44 15.11
C ARG A 70 -13.52 -13.08 14.68
N MET A 71 -12.39 -12.39 14.83
CA MET A 71 -11.07 -12.95 14.54
C MET A 71 -10.65 -14.02 15.55
N LEU A 72 -11.11 -13.90 16.80
CA LEU A 72 -10.85 -14.90 17.84
C LEU A 72 -11.69 -16.18 17.66
N MET A 73 -12.76 -16.11 16.88
CA MET A 73 -13.63 -17.25 16.61
C MET A 73 -13.23 -17.92 15.29
N PRO A 74 -12.94 -19.23 15.29
CA PRO A 74 -12.72 -19.94 14.04
C PRO A 74 -13.98 -19.87 13.18
N ARG A 75 -13.83 -19.49 11.91
CA ARG A 75 -14.95 -19.55 10.96
C ARG A 75 -15.29 -21.00 10.65
N THR A 76 -16.57 -21.31 10.66
CA THR A 76 -17.09 -22.53 10.04
C THR A 76 -16.84 -22.44 8.53
N MET A 77 -15.89 -23.23 8.05
CA MET A 77 -15.64 -23.37 6.62
C MET A 77 -16.56 -24.47 6.07
N TYR A 78 -17.45 -24.08 5.15
CA TYR A 78 -18.22 -25.03 4.37
C TYR A 78 -17.46 -25.34 3.09
N LYS A 79 -17.31 -26.64 2.78
CA LYS A 79 -16.70 -27.07 1.52
C LYS A 79 -17.61 -26.63 0.38
N THR A 80 -17.19 -25.63 -0.40
CA THR A 80 -17.87 -25.27 -1.64
C THR A 80 -17.45 -26.27 -2.71
N SER A 81 -18.41 -26.92 -3.36
CA SER A 81 -18.16 -27.89 -4.44
C SER A 81 -17.78 -27.24 -5.78
N LYS A 82 -17.72 -25.90 -5.85
CA LYS A 82 -17.44 -25.12 -7.06
C LYS A 82 -16.04 -24.52 -7.07
N VAL A 83 -15.01 -25.37 -7.01
CA VAL A 83 -13.65 -24.97 -7.37
C VAL A 83 -13.13 -26.00 -8.37
N GLY A 84 -13.34 -25.71 -9.66
CA GLY A 84 -12.87 -26.51 -10.79
C GLY A 84 -13.98 -26.81 -11.81
N ASP A 85 -13.97 -26.09 -12.92
CA ASP A 85 -14.30 -26.63 -14.26
C ASP A 85 -12.98 -26.73 -15.01
#